data_AF-A0AAW3MXW7-F1
#
_entry.id   AF-A0AAW3MXW7-F1
#
_cell.length_a   1.000
_cell.length_b   1.000
_cell.length_c   1.000
_cell.angle_alpha   90.00
_cell.angle_beta   90.00
_cell.angle_gamma   90.00
#
_symmetry.space_group_name_H-M   'P 1'
#
loop_
_entity.id
_entity.type
_entity.pdbx_description
1 polymer ?
#
loop_
_entity_poly.entity_id
_entity_poly.type
_entity_poly.pdbx_seq_one_letter_code
_entity_poly.pdbx_strand_id
1 'polypeptide(L)'
;MNIALNNEQQLFVISSGNSVSCLGFQVVFEQAREFARRLQAVSEKTLLAKGMASLRELVAPSTDEIGTLKQYTQYRALLAGYSKLEDNATWFDARTPRTVQRVLEEARKSGDRMRVFQGDTKTGRDWMEEYDTIGRIGRSTGTMKSPLLVPEGDFGGPALLTHCILRVINLTTGKEVYRHRKYFTPKMELSEAASYARAEGYTNCVKVESKDGVMETHANFKSQESAIHWMAFMNGVSHDYPRGE
;
A
#
# COMPACT_ATOMS: atom_id res chain seq x y z
N MET A 1 7.94 27.48 0.40
CA MET A 1 8.00 26.14 -0.22
C MET A 1 8.63 26.31 -1.59
N ASN A 2 9.75 25.65 -1.87
CA ASN A 2 10.43 25.69 -3.17
C ASN A 2 10.22 24.36 -3.90
N ILE A 3 10.06 24.39 -5.22
CA ILE A 3 9.79 23.20 -6.02
C ILE A 3 10.75 23.16 -7.19
N ALA A 4 11.54 22.09 -7.24
CA ALA A 4 12.46 21.79 -8.32
C ALA A 4 11.99 20.55 -9.08
N LEU A 5 12.40 20.45 -10.34
CA LEU A 5 12.13 19.31 -11.22
C LEU A 5 13.38 18.46 -11.32
N ASN A 6 13.30 17.20 -10.93
CA ASN A 6 14.30 16.19 -11.24
C ASN A 6 13.81 15.38 -12.44
N ASN A 7 14.20 15.79 -13.64
CA ASN A 7 13.78 15.14 -14.88
C ASN A 7 14.41 13.76 -15.06
N GLU A 8 15.59 13.51 -14.51
CA GLU A 8 16.25 12.21 -14.61
C GLU A 8 15.46 11.13 -13.87
N GLN A 9 15.03 11.44 -12.64
CA GLN A 9 14.23 10.53 -11.81
C GLN A 9 12.71 10.69 -12.01
N GLN A 10 12.28 11.66 -12.82
CA GLN A 10 10.88 12.01 -13.05
C GLN A 10 10.14 12.39 -11.75
N LEU A 11 10.76 13.23 -10.92
CA LEU A 11 10.26 13.63 -9.60
C LEU A 11 10.13 15.15 -9.45
N PHE A 12 9.07 15.59 -8.80
CA PHE A 12 8.99 16.89 -8.15
C PHE A 12 9.74 16.82 -6.82
N VAL A 13 10.73 17.69 -6.63
CA VAL A 13 11.47 17.84 -5.36
C VAL A 13 10.93 19.05 -4.63
N ILE A 14 10.31 18.83 -3.47
CA ILE A 14 9.58 19.83 -2.71
C ILE A 14 10.36 20.11 -1.43
N SER A 15 10.95 21.29 -1.34
CA SER A 15 11.70 21.73 -0.17
C SER A 15 10.84 22.63 0.71
N SER A 16 10.77 22.29 2.00
CA SER A 16 10.06 23.06 3.03
C SER A 16 10.87 23.10 4.31
N GLY A 17 11.55 24.22 4.57
CA GLY A 17 12.47 24.34 5.71
C GLY A 17 13.59 23.31 5.62
N ASN A 18 13.73 22.49 6.65
CA ASN A 18 14.77 21.46 6.76
C ASN A 18 14.34 20.09 6.20
N SER A 19 13.24 20.03 5.45
CA SER A 19 12.70 18.79 4.92
C SER A 19 12.55 18.83 3.40
N VAL A 20 12.77 17.69 2.78
CA VAL A 20 12.59 17.47 1.34
C VAL A 20 11.64 16.30 1.16
N SER A 21 10.64 16.47 0.29
CA SER A 21 9.74 15.41 -0.14
C SER A 21 9.77 15.29 -1.65
N CYS A 22 9.58 14.07 -2.15
CA CYS A 22 9.58 13.79 -3.58
C CYS A 22 8.22 13.22 -4.02
N LEU A 23 7.70 13.67 -5.16
CA LEU A 23 6.51 13.12 -5.78
C LEU A 23 6.77 12.82 -7.26
N GLY A 24 6.42 11.62 -7.72
CA GLY A 24 6.60 11.24 -9.12
C GLY A 24 5.68 12.02 -10.05
N PHE A 25 6.20 12.40 -11.23
CA PHE A 25 5.43 13.12 -12.26
C PHE A 25 4.14 12.37 -12.62
N GLN A 26 4.24 11.06 -12.84
CA GLN A 26 3.07 10.25 -13.19
C GLN A 26 2.05 10.14 -12.05
N VAL A 27 2.52 10.02 -10.79
CA VAL A 27 1.63 9.96 -9.61
C VAL A 27 0.83 11.25 -9.48
N VAL A 28 1.50 12.40 -9.63
CA VAL A 28 0.85 13.72 -9.58
C VAL A 28 -0.16 13.87 -10.71
N PHE A 29 0.16 13.42 -11.92
CA PHE A 29 -0.74 13.45 -13.08
C PHE A 29 -2.02 12.66 -12.81
N GLU A 30 -1.88 11.40 -12.40
CA GLU A 30 -3.01 10.50 -12.15
C GLU A 30 -3.89 10.97 -11.01
N GLN A 31 -3.31 11.42 -9.91
CA GLN A 31 -4.06 11.98 -8.78
C GLN A 31 -4.80 13.25 -9.17
N ALA A 32 -4.17 14.17 -9.91
CA ALA A 32 -4.82 15.39 -10.38
C ALA A 32 -6.04 15.07 -11.27
N ARG A 33 -5.90 14.12 -12.19
CA ARG A 33 -7.02 13.67 -13.03
C ARG A 33 -8.16 13.07 -12.21
N GLU A 34 -7.86 12.27 -11.20
CA GLU A 34 -8.88 11.69 -10.33
C GLU A 34 -9.57 12.76 -9.47
N PHE A 35 -8.84 13.74 -8.94
CA PHE A 35 -9.44 14.88 -8.24
C PHE A 35 -10.40 15.65 -9.14
N ALA A 36 -9.97 15.99 -10.36
CA ALA A 36 -10.81 16.69 -11.32
C ALA A 36 -12.09 15.89 -11.64
N ARG A 37 -11.95 14.58 -11.87
CA ARG A 37 -13.10 13.68 -12.13
C ARG A 37 -14.09 13.69 -10.95
N ARG A 38 -13.61 13.59 -9.71
CA ARG A 38 -14.46 13.62 -8.51
C ARG A 38 -15.13 14.98 -8.31
N LEU A 39 -14.40 16.07 -8.51
CA LEU A 39 -14.94 17.43 -8.47
C LEU A 39 -16.06 17.63 -9.50
N GLN A 40 -15.87 17.15 -10.73
CA GLN A 40 -16.87 17.22 -11.80
C GLN A 40 -18.12 16.36 -11.51
N ALA A 41 -17.97 15.26 -10.76
CA ALA A 41 -19.07 14.40 -10.36
C ALA A 41 -19.98 15.04 -9.28
N VAL A 42 -19.53 16.09 -8.59
CA VAL A 42 -20.36 16.81 -7.62
C VAL A 42 -21.37 17.67 -8.36
N SER A 43 -22.66 17.55 -8.00
CA SER A 43 -23.72 18.32 -8.67
C SER A 43 -23.50 19.83 -8.52
N GLU A 44 -23.83 20.59 -9.56
CA GLU A 44 -23.73 22.05 -9.54
C GLU A 44 -24.54 22.66 -8.39
N LYS A 45 -25.75 22.14 -8.14
CA LYS A 45 -26.58 22.52 -7.00
C LYS A 45 -25.83 22.38 -5.67
N THR A 46 -25.11 21.29 -5.48
CA THR A 46 -24.31 21.05 -4.26
C THR A 46 -23.16 22.05 -4.14
N LEU A 47 -22.46 22.32 -5.25
CA LEU A 47 -21.34 23.29 -5.24
C LEU A 47 -21.84 24.71 -4.97
N LEU A 48 -22.95 25.14 -5.59
CA LEU A 48 -23.57 26.44 -5.33
C LEU A 48 -24.01 26.57 -3.87
N ALA A 49 -24.70 25.56 -3.32
CA ALA A 49 -25.16 25.56 -1.94
C ALA A 49 -23.99 25.64 -0.92
N LYS A 50 -22.81 25.14 -1.29
CA LYS A 50 -21.59 25.22 -0.46
C LYS A 50 -20.72 26.46 -0.75
N GLY A 51 -21.11 27.34 -1.68
CA GLY A 51 -20.28 28.49 -2.08
C GLY A 51 -18.99 28.10 -2.81
N MET A 52 -19.01 26.96 -3.53
CA MET A 52 -17.84 26.31 -4.15
C MET A 52 -17.94 26.24 -5.69
N ALA A 53 -18.69 27.15 -6.32
CA ALA A 53 -18.88 27.16 -7.78
C ALA A 53 -17.55 27.21 -8.57
N SER A 54 -16.56 27.97 -8.06
CA SER A 54 -15.23 28.10 -8.68
C SER A 54 -14.45 26.79 -8.77
N LEU A 55 -14.83 25.74 -8.02
CA LEU A 55 -14.20 24.43 -8.16
C LEU A 55 -14.41 23.82 -9.56
N ARG A 56 -15.40 24.28 -10.33
CA ARG A 56 -15.63 23.86 -11.72
C ARG A 56 -14.59 24.38 -12.70
N GLU A 57 -13.88 25.45 -12.35
CA GLU A 57 -12.83 26.05 -13.18
C GLU A 57 -11.50 25.30 -13.05
N LEU A 58 -11.37 24.41 -12.05
CA LEU A 58 -10.17 23.61 -11.85
C LEU A 58 -10.05 22.54 -12.94
N VAL A 59 -8.93 22.58 -13.66
CA VAL A 59 -8.64 21.67 -14.77
C VAL A 59 -7.53 20.70 -14.40
N ALA A 60 -7.70 19.44 -14.82
CA ALA A 60 -6.63 18.45 -14.75
C ALA A 60 -5.49 18.81 -15.70
N PRO A 61 -4.24 18.45 -15.36
CA PRO A 61 -3.14 18.56 -16.29
C PRO A 61 -3.38 17.69 -17.53
N SER A 62 -2.92 18.15 -18.69
CA SER A 62 -2.82 17.38 -19.92
C SER A 62 -1.53 16.56 -19.97
N THR A 63 -1.43 15.61 -20.90
CA THR A 63 -0.28 14.70 -20.99
C THR A 63 1.02 15.41 -21.36
N ASP A 64 0.95 16.49 -22.13
CA ASP A 64 2.09 17.35 -22.48
C ASP A 64 2.59 18.19 -21.30
N GLU A 65 1.80 18.32 -20.23
CA GLU A 65 2.18 19.05 -19.02
C GLU A 65 2.94 18.16 -18.01
N ILE A 66 3.05 16.86 -18.25
CA ILE A 66 3.75 15.92 -17.35
C ILE A 66 5.21 16.38 -17.16
N GLY A 67 5.63 16.49 -15.90
CA GLY A 67 6.96 16.94 -15.51
C GLY A 67 7.14 18.45 -15.49
N THR A 68 6.08 19.24 -15.63
CA THR A 68 6.16 20.71 -15.60
C THR A 68 5.70 21.30 -14.26
N LEU A 69 6.15 22.52 -13.93
CA LEU A 69 5.62 23.27 -12.79
C LEU A 69 4.12 23.58 -12.94
N LYS A 70 3.62 23.67 -14.18
CA LYS A 70 2.19 23.87 -14.46
C LYS A 70 1.37 22.66 -13.97
N GLN A 71 1.81 21.44 -14.26
CA GLN A 71 1.18 20.22 -13.74
C GLN A 71 1.11 20.24 -12.21
N TYR A 72 2.22 20.53 -11.55
CA TYR A 72 2.23 20.57 -10.08
C TYR A 72 1.29 21.64 -9.53
N THR A 73 1.22 22.81 -10.18
CA THR A 73 0.33 23.91 -9.80
C THR A 73 -1.14 23.50 -9.93
N GLN A 74 -1.52 22.88 -11.06
CA GLN A 74 -2.87 22.34 -11.26
C GLN A 74 -3.20 21.27 -10.21
N TYR A 75 -2.28 20.33 -9.95
CA TYR A 75 -2.44 19.32 -8.91
C TYR A 75 -2.71 19.94 -7.53
N ARG A 76 -1.94 20.96 -7.13
CA ARG A 76 -2.12 21.65 -5.85
C ARG A 76 -3.47 22.35 -5.76
N ALA A 77 -3.90 23.01 -6.83
CA ALA A 77 -5.20 23.66 -6.89
C ALA A 77 -6.34 22.64 -6.77
N LEU A 78 -6.23 21.52 -7.49
CA LEU A 78 -7.19 20.40 -7.44
C LEU A 78 -7.24 19.74 -6.06
N LEU A 79 -6.09 19.48 -5.44
CA LEU A 79 -6.02 18.92 -4.08
C LEU A 79 -6.68 19.87 -3.06
N ALA A 80 -6.40 21.17 -3.15
CA ALA A 80 -7.00 22.18 -2.29
C ALA A 80 -8.50 22.37 -2.55
N GLY A 81 -8.96 22.18 -3.79
CA GLY A 81 -10.38 22.18 -4.13
C GLY A 81 -11.10 20.94 -3.59
N TYR A 82 -10.51 19.77 -3.80
CA TYR A 82 -11.04 18.49 -3.37
C TYR A 82 -11.11 18.37 -1.84
N SER A 83 -10.12 18.90 -1.10
CA SER A 83 -10.15 18.88 0.36
C SER A 83 -11.38 19.58 0.96
N LYS A 84 -11.93 20.59 0.28
CA LYS A 84 -13.15 21.31 0.69
C LYS A 84 -14.42 20.49 0.52
N LEU A 85 -14.41 19.43 -0.30
CA LEU A 85 -15.59 18.59 -0.50
C LEU A 85 -15.90 17.72 0.71
N GLU A 86 -14.92 17.48 1.58
CA GLU A 86 -15.00 16.54 2.71
C GLU A 86 -15.43 15.13 2.26
N ASP A 87 -14.89 14.66 1.14
CA ASP A 87 -15.22 13.34 0.58
C ASP A 87 -14.88 12.23 1.58
N ASN A 88 -15.93 11.52 2.00
CA ASN A 88 -15.85 10.37 2.89
C ASN A 88 -15.80 9.04 2.13
N ALA A 89 -15.48 9.02 0.84
CA ALA A 89 -15.17 7.80 0.08
C ALA A 89 -13.69 7.39 0.20
N THR A 90 -13.43 6.09 0.21
CA THR A 90 -12.06 5.56 0.34
C THR A 90 -11.27 5.89 -0.92
N TRP A 91 -10.02 6.30 -0.72
CA TRP A 91 -9.14 6.64 -1.83
C TRP A 91 -8.28 5.43 -2.19
N PHE A 92 -8.51 4.86 -3.38
CA PHE A 92 -7.70 3.78 -3.92
C PHE A 92 -6.77 4.33 -5.00
N ASP A 93 -5.61 3.68 -5.14
CA ASP A 93 -4.76 3.87 -6.32
C ASP A 93 -5.56 3.51 -7.58
N ALA A 94 -5.37 4.26 -8.67
CA ALA A 94 -6.09 4.03 -9.92
C ALA A 94 -5.84 2.63 -10.51
N ARG A 95 -4.69 2.02 -10.18
CA ARG A 95 -4.28 0.68 -10.61
C ARG A 95 -4.88 -0.43 -9.73
N THR A 96 -5.51 -0.09 -8.60
CA THR A 96 -6.10 -1.08 -7.69
C THR A 96 -7.29 -1.78 -8.37
N PRO A 97 -7.27 -3.12 -8.50
CA PRO A 97 -8.38 -3.85 -9.12
C PRO A 97 -9.70 -3.63 -8.38
N ARG A 98 -10.81 -3.50 -9.12
CA ARG A 98 -12.15 -3.29 -8.51
C ARG A 98 -12.53 -4.37 -7.49
N THR A 99 -12.10 -5.61 -7.70
CA THR A 99 -12.31 -6.71 -6.76
C THR A 99 -11.62 -6.47 -5.43
N VAL A 100 -10.38 -5.97 -5.45
CA VAL A 100 -9.62 -5.60 -4.24
C VAL A 100 -10.30 -4.43 -3.53
N GLN A 101 -10.71 -3.39 -4.27
CA GLN A 101 -11.44 -2.25 -3.69
C GLN A 101 -12.70 -2.72 -2.94
N ARG A 102 -13.48 -3.61 -3.56
CA ARG A 102 -14.68 -4.18 -2.95
C ARG A 102 -14.36 -4.97 -1.68
N VAL A 103 -13.38 -5.89 -1.74
CA VAL A 103 -12.96 -6.71 -0.59
C VAL A 103 -12.52 -5.83 0.58
N LEU A 104 -11.73 -4.79 0.32
CA LEU A 104 -11.27 -3.88 1.37
C LEU A 104 -12.42 -3.04 1.94
N GLU A 105 -13.34 -2.56 1.11
CA GLU A 105 -14.50 -1.81 1.61
C GLU A 105 -15.48 -2.67 2.41
N GLU A 106 -15.69 -3.92 2.01
CA GLU A 106 -16.51 -4.88 2.76
C GLU A 106 -15.87 -5.17 4.12
N ALA A 107 -14.58 -5.50 4.15
CA ALA A 107 -13.84 -5.73 5.39
C ALA A 107 -13.80 -4.49 6.31
N ARG A 108 -13.69 -3.28 5.72
CA ARG A 108 -13.75 -2.03 6.49
C ARG A 108 -15.10 -1.83 7.16
N LYS A 109 -16.20 -2.21 6.50
CA LYS A 109 -17.55 -2.09 7.03
C LYS A 109 -17.87 -3.15 8.06
N SER A 110 -17.42 -4.39 7.87
CA SER A 110 -17.63 -5.47 8.84
C SER A 110 -16.71 -5.35 10.06
N GLY A 111 -15.54 -4.71 9.91
CA GLY A 111 -14.52 -4.67 10.95
C GLY A 111 -13.76 -5.99 11.07
N ASP A 112 -13.89 -6.88 10.08
CA ASP A 112 -13.24 -8.18 10.09
C ASP A 112 -11.72 -8.08 10.17
N ARG A 113 -11.11 -9.06 10.85
CA ARG A 113 -9.67 -9.25 10.84
C ARG A 113 -9.27 -9.85 9.50
N MET A 114 -8.32 -9.20 8.84
CA MET A 114 -7.82 -9.57 7.53
C MET A 114 -6.33 -9.86 7.62
N ARG A 115 -5.88 -10.81 6.81
CA ARG A 115 -4.48 -10.97 6.45
C ARG A 115 -4.27 -10.56 5.01
N VAL A 116 -3.30 -9.69 4.76
CA VAL A 116 -3.01 -9.13 3.44
C VAL A 116 -1.58 -9.53 3.04
N PHE A 117 -1.46 -10.03 1.82
CA PHE A 117 -0.17 -10.35 1.20
C PHE A 117 0.05 -9.37 0.06
N GLN A 118 1.20 -8.69 0.10
CA GLN A 118 1.60 -7.71 -0.90
C GLN A 118 2.77 -8.24 -1.72
N GLY A 119 2.87 -7.80 -2.96
CA GLY A 119 3.93 -8.21 -3.84
C GLY A 119 3.87 -7.56 -5.21
N ASP A 120 4.67 -8.09 -6.13
CA ASP A 120 4.70 -7.61 -7.49
C ASP A 120 3.53 -8.20 -8.29
N THR A 121 2.56 -7.38 -8.66
CA THR A 121 1.40 -7.82 -9.46
C THR A 121 1.74 -8.22 -10.90
N LYS A 122 2.90 -7.82 -11.43
CA LYS A 122 3.32 -8.24 -12.79
C LYS A 122 3.72 -9.70 -12.82
N THR A 123 4.52 -10.12 -11.84
CA THR A 123 5.04 -11.50 -11.70
C THR A 123 4.14 -12.38 -10.85
N GLY A 124 3.41 -11.79 -9.90
CA GLY A 124 2.62 -12.49 -8.87
C GLY A 124 3.43 -12.91 -7.65
N ARG A 125 4.69 -12.47 -7.55
CA ARG A 125 5.60 -12.85 -6.49
C ARG A 125 5.31 -12.09 -5.19
N ASP A 126 5.06 -12.81 -4.11
CA ASP A 126 4.96 -12.28 -2.75
C ASP A 126 6.27 -11.62 -2.30
N TRP A 127 6.19 -10.48 -1.60
CA TRP A 127 7.35 -9.81 -1.02
C TRP A 127 7.82 -10.41 0.29
N MET A 128 7.09 -11.37 0.86
CA MET A 128 7.42 -12.01 2.12
C MET A 128 7.47 -10.98 3.26
N GLU A 129 6.49 -10.07 3.31
CA GLU A 129 6.34 -9.15 4.42
C GLU A 129 5.96 -9.93 5.69
N GLU A 130 6.75 -9.82 6.74
CA GLU A 130 6.48 -10.46 8.03
C GLU A 130 5.53 -9.63 8.87
N TYR A 131 5.86 -8.34 9.02
CA TYR A 131 5.12 -7.39 9.85
C TYR A 131 4.03 -6.68 9.07
N ASP A 132 3.10 -6.07 9.81
CA ASP A 132 2.02 -5.26 9.22
C ASP A 132 1.20 -6.00 8.15
N THR A 133 1.00 -7.31 8.34
CA THR A 133 0.25 -8.16 7.41
C THR A 133 -1.12 -8.58 7.94
N ILE A 134 -1.38 -8.43 9.24
CA ILE A 134 -2.65 -8.77 9.88
C ILE A 134 -3.25 -7.58 10.62
N GLY A 135 -4.54 -7.31 10.39
CA GLY A 135 -5.28 -6.26 11.06
C GLY A 135 -6.69 -6.09 10.49
N ARG A 136 -7.42 -5.09 10.98
CA ARG A 136 -8.71 -4.68 10.38
C ARG A 136 -8.47 -3.58 9.34
N ILE A 137 -9.37 -3.47 8.36
CA ILE A 137 -9.27 -2.39 7.38
C ILE A 137 -9.82 -1.10 7.97
N GLY A 138 -8.96 -0.09 8.10
CA GLY A 138 -9.29 1.27 8.53
C GLY A 138 -9.12 2.28 7.40
N ARG A 139 -9.20 3.57 7.74
CA ARG A 139 -8.94 4.68 6.81
C ARG A 139 -8.10 5.75 7.48
N SER A 140 -7.23 6.37 6.69
CA SER A 140 -6.53 7.56 7.13
C SER A 140 -7.50 8.73 7.31
N THR A 141 -7.07 9.70 8.11
CA THR A 141 -7.81 10.95 8.39
C THR A 141 -7.47 12.07 7.41
N GLY A 142 -6.50 11.86 6.52
CA GLY A 142 -6.08 12.83 5.52
C GLY A 142 -7.11 13.05 4.41
N THR A 143 -6.84 14.03 3.54
CA THR A 143 -7.70 14.39 2.40
C THR A 143 -8.01 13.19 1.49
N MET A 144 -6.98 12.40 1.16
CA MET A 144 -7.14 11.12 0.49
C MET A 144 -7.21 10.04 1.56
N LYS A 145 -8.43 9.54 1.82
CA LYS A 145 -8.65 8.56 2.88
C LYS A 145 -8.19 7.17 2.45
N SER A 146 -6.89 6.96 2.48
CA SER A 146 -6.23 5.71 2.11
C SER A 146 -6.65 4.57 3.05
N PRO A 147 -6.88 3.35 2.52
CA PRO A 147 -7.04 2.15 3.34
C PRO A 147 -5.81 1.93 4.21
N LEU A 148 -6.05 1.67 5.49
CA LEU A 148 -5.03 1.29 6.44
C LEU A 148 -5.23 -0.16 6.86
N LEU A 149 -4.16 -0.88 7.14
CA LEU A 149 -4.25 -2.11 7.92
C LEU A 149 -3.98 -1.76 9.37
N VAL A 150 -5.00 -1.83 10.22
CA VAL A 150 -4.92 -1.39 11.60
C VAL A 150 -4.76 -2.62 12.50
N PRO A 151 -3.64 -2.77 13.22
CA PRO A 151 -3.44 -3.85 14.17
C PRO A 151 -4.52 -3.90 15.25
N GLU A 152 -4.65 -5.06 15.90
CA GLU A 152 -5.55 -5.22 17.03
C GLU A 152 -5.11 -4.34 18.20
N GLY A 153 -6.06 -3.66 18.86
CA GLY A 153 -5.77 -2.71 19.95
C GLY A 153 -5.37 -1.30 19.49
N ASP A 154 -4.90 -1.13 18.25
CA ASP A 154 -4.42 0.16 17.75
C ASP A 154 -5.51 1.01 17.10
N PHE A 155 -5.26 2.32 16.98
CA PHE A 155 -6.14 3.29 16.31
C PHE A 155 -5.64 3.71 14.92
N GLY A 156 -4.42 3.31 14.55
CA GLY A 156 -3.80 3.61 13.27
C GLY A 156 -2.94 2.44 12.79
N GLY A 157 -2.46 2.53 11.56
CA GLY A 157 -1.61 1.50 10.98
C GLY A 157 -1.12 1.93 9.60
N PRO A 158 -0.26 1.13 8.96
CA PRO A 158 0.30 1.49 7.67
C PRO A 158 -0.76 1.55 6.58
N ALA A 159 -0.53 2.47 5.64
CA ALA A 159 -1.34 2.54 4.43
C ALA A 159 -1.03 1.36 3.51
N LEU A 160 -2.07 0.70 3.02
CA LEU A 160 -1.91 -0.42 2.10
C LEU A 160 -1.52 0.07 0.71
N LEU A 161 -0.51 -0.55 0.10
CA LEU A 161 -0.22 -0.42 -1.32
C LEU A 161 -1.26 -1.26 -2.09
N THR A 162 -2.47 -0.73 -2.18
CA THR A 162 -3.62 -1.51 -2.66
C THR A 162 -3.47 -2.08 -4.08
N HIS A 163 -2.65 -1.45 -4.92
CA HIS A 163 -2.30 -1.94 -6.27
C HIS A 163 -1.25 -3.06 -6.28
N CYS A 164 -0.67 -3.38 -5.12
CA CYS A 164 0.30 -4.46 -4.90
C CYS A 164 -0.30 -5.63 -4.11
N ILE A 165 -1.59 -5.61 -3.79
CA ILE A 165 -2.23 -6.71 -3.06
C ILE A 165 -2.35 -7.94 -3.98
N LEU A 166 -1.79 -9.05 -3.50
CA LEU A 166 -1.79 -10.33 -4.22
C LEU A 166 -2.74 -11.35 -3.62
N ARG A 167 -2.93 -11.36 -2.30
CA ARG A 167 -3.82 -12.29 -1.62
C ARG A 167 -4.42 -11.64 -0.39
N VAL A 168 -5.67 -11.96 -0.09
CA VAL A 168 -6.36 -11.50 1.12
C VAL A 168 -7.15 -12.66 1.72
N ILE A 169 -6.93 -12.89 3.02
CA ILE A 169 -7.66 -13.88 3.81
C ILE A 169 -8.46 -13.12 4.88
N ASN A 170 -9.75 -13.40 4.97
CA ASN A 170 -10.58 -12.96 6.08
C ASN A 170 -10.38 -13.95 7.23
N LEU A 171 -9.67 -13.52 8.26
CA LEU A 171 -9.33 -14.34 9.42
C LEU A 171 -10.54 -14.57 10.34
N THR A 172 -11.51 -13.65 10.36
CA THR A 172 -12.77 -13.85 11.11
C THR A 172 -13.54 -15.06 10.59
N THR A 173 -13.57 -15.25 9.26
CA THR A 173 -14.35 -16.32 8.61
C THR A 173 -13.51 -17.50 8.15
N GLY A 174 -12.19 -17.39 8.18
CA GLY A 174 -11.25 -18.38 7.64
C GLY A 174 -11.22 -18.47 6.11
N LYS A 175 -11.84 -17.53 5.39
CA LYS A 175 -11.97 -17.59 3.92
C LYS A 175 -10.92 -16.77 3.21
N GLU A 176 -10.33 -17.33 2.16
CA GLU A 176 -9.61 -16.54 1.18
C GLU A 176 -10.61 -15.76 0.31
N VAL A 177 -10.59 -14.44 0.40
CA VAL A 177 -11.55 -13.55 -0.27
C VAL A 177 -10.98 -12.91 -1.53
N TYR A 178 -9.66 -12.98 -1.72
CA TYR A 178 -9.01 -12.54 -2.94
C TYR A 178 -7.68 -13.28 -3.16
N ARG A 179 -7.43 -13.66 -4.41
CA ARG A 179 -6.14 -14.17 -4.90
C ARG A 179 -5.88 -13.66 -6.31
N HIS A 180 -4.73 -13.03 -6.50
CA HIS A 180 -4.24 -12.62 -7.80
C HIS A 180 -3.90 -13.87 -8.62
N ARG A 181 -4.25 -13.87 -9.91
CA ARG A 181 -4.14 -15.07 -10.77
C ARG A 181 -2.73 -15.67 -10.82
N LYS A 182 -1.70 -14.82 -10.76
CA LYS A 182 -0.29 -15.25 -10.80
C LYS A 182 0.32 -15.46 -9.42
N TYR A 183 -0.46 -15.36 -8.34
CA TYR A 183 0.09 -15.36 -6.99
C TYR A 183 0.90 -16.62 -6.71
N PHE A 184 2.12 -16.44 -6.21
CA PHE A 184 2.91 -17.49 -5.59
C PHE A 184 3.76 -16.91 -4.46
N THR A 185 3.96 -17.73 -3.43
CA THR A 185 4.95 -17.47 -2.39
C THR A 185 6.30 -17.99 -2.88
N PRO A 186 7.39 -17.21 -2.77
CA PRO A 186 8.75 -17.69 -3.02
C PRO A 186 9.06 -19.01 -2.32
N LYS A 187 9.87 -19.87 -2.95
CA LYS A 187 10.29 -21.12 -2.29
C LYS A 187 11.07 -20.82 -1.03
N MET A 188 10.83 -21.64 -0.02
CA MET A 188 11.54 -21.60 1.25
C MET A 188 12.16 -22.94 1.55
N GLU A 189 13.39 -22.93 2.08
CA GLU A 189 14.10 -24.13 2.50
C GLU A 189 14.63 -23.94 3.92
N LEU A 190 14.42 -24.96 4.76
CA LEU A 190 15.06 -25.04 6.07
C LEU A 190 16.49 -25.55 5.89
N SER A 191 17.44 -24.95 6.60
CA SER A 191 18.85 -25.33 6.58
C SER A 191 19.47 -25.12 7.96
N GLU A 192 20.66 -25.65 8.19
CA GLU A 192 21.46 -25.29 9.37
C GLU A 192 21.85 -23.80 9.31
N ALA A 193 21.91 -23.16 10.48
CA ALA A 193 22.45 -21.81 10.59
C ALA A 193 23.93 -21.76 10.14
N ALA A 194 24.34 -20.64 9.55
CA ALA A 194 25.74 -20.40 9.22
C ALA A 194 26.61 -20.34 10.48
N SER A 195 27.91 -20.61 10.35
CA SER A 195 28.84 -20.70 11.49
C SER A 195 28.84 -19.45 12.38
N TYR A 196 28.73 -18.25 11.79
CA TYR A 196 28.65 -16.99 12.53
C TYR A 196 27.35 -16.85 13.33
N ALA A 197 26.21 -17.29 12.77
CA ALA A 197 24.93 -17.25 13.47
C ALA A 197 24.84 -18.30 14.58
N ARG A 198 25.52 -19.44 14.43
CA ARG A 198 25.65 -20.44 15.51
C ARG A 198 26.36 -19.90 16.74
N ALA A 199 27.32 -18.98 16.56
CA ALA A 199 27.97 -18.32 17.69
C ALA A 199 27.00 -17.47 18.53
N GLU A 200 25.87 -17.07 17.96
CA GLU A 200 24.78 -16.32 18.62
C GLU A 200 23.66 -17.25 19.12
N GLY A 201 23.83 -18.57 19.01
CA GLY A 201 22.87 -19.58 19.48
C GLY A 201 21.81 -19.98 18.46
N TYR A 202 21.86 -19.47 17.24
CA TYR A 202 20.97 -19.92 16.17
C TYR A 202 21.40 -21.30 15.66
N THR A 203 20.43 -22.22 15.54
CA THR A 203 20.69 -23.59 15.07
C THR A 203 20.15 -23.81 13.67
N ASN A 204 19.12 -23.05 13.29
CA ASN A 204 18.38 -23.20 12.03
C ASN A 204 18.34 -21.87 11.28
N CYS A 205 18.28 -21.93 9.95
CA CYS A 205 17.94 -20.80 9.11
C CYS A 205 16.91 -21.18 8.04
N VAL A 206 16.10 -20.20 7.64
CA VAL A 206 15.20 -20.32 6.50
C VAL A 206 15.79 -19.52 5.35
N LYS A 207 16.02 -20.20 4.23
CA LYS A 207 16.43 -19.59 2.98
C LYS A 207 15.21 -19.32 2.11
N VAL A 208 15.19 -18.19 1.41
CA VAL A 208 14.14 -17.80 0.47
C VAL A 208 14.75 -17.63 -0.92
N GLU A 209 14.11 -18.18 -1.94
CA GLU A 209 14.51 -18.01 -3.34
C GLU A 209 14.35 -16.56 -3.75
N SER A 210 15.42 -15.85 -4.13
CA SER A 210 15.41 -14.46 -4.57
C SER A 210 14.73 -14.29 -5.94
N LYS A 211 14.64 -13.05 -6.45
CA LYS A 211 14.09 -12.80 -7.80
C LYS A 211 14.93 -13.43 -8.91
N ASP A 212 16.23 -13.63 -8.66
CA ASP A 212 17.19 -14.22 -9.60
C ASP A 212 17.29 -15.75 -9.45
N GLY A 213 16.45 -16.36 -8.60
CA GLY A 213 16.42 -17.80 -8.38
C GLY A 213 17.47 -18.33 -7.40
N VAL A 214 18.13 -17.45 -6.64
CA VAL A 214 19.18 -17.82 -5.68
C VAL A 214 18.57 -17.99 -4.29
N MET A 215 18.87 -19.10 -3.61
CA MET A 215 18.44 -19.32 -2.22
C MET A 215 19.31 -18.53 -1.24
N GLU A 216 18.74 -17.53 -0.58
CA GLU A 216 19.44 -16.65 0.36
C GLU A 216 18.87 -16.76 1.77
N THR A 217 19.72 -16.70 2.80
CA THR A 217 19.27 -16.70 4.20
C THR A 217 18.38 -15.49 4.44
N HIS A 218 17.15 -15.75 4.87
CA HIS A 218 16.15 -14.71 5.14
C HIS A 218 15.92 -14.51 6.65
N ALA A 219 15.91 -15.60 7.42
CA ALA A 219 15.73 -15.57 8.87
C ALA A 219 16.50 -16.70 9.58
N ASN A 220 16.91 -16.48 10.83
CA ASN A 220 17.60 -17.45 11.69
C ASN A 220 16.78 -17.72 12.95
N PHE A 221 16.82 -18.96 13.46
CA PHE A 221 16.01 -19.43 14.58
C PHE A 221 16.83 -20.31 15.54
N LYS A 222 16.55 -20.23 16.85
CA LYS A 222 17.25 -21.04 17.86
C LYS A 222 16.68 -22.46 17.93
N SER A 223 15.49 -22.68 17.37
CA SER A 223 14.86 -23.99 17.24
C SER A 223 14.32 -24.24 15.82
N GLN A 224 14.21 -25.51 15.45
CA GLN A 224 13.60 -25.95 14.20
C GLN A 224 12.08 -25.69 14.18
N GLU A 225 11.43 -25.82 15.33
CA GLU A 225 9.99 -25.61 15.49
C GLU A 225 9.59 -24.16 15.17
N SER A 226 10.35 -23.19 15.69
CA SER A 226 10.14 -21.76 15.42
C SER A 226 10.33 -21.43 13.93
N ALA A 227 11.34 -22.03 13.28
CA ALA A 227 11.57 -21.87 11.85
C ALA A 227 10.39 -22.40 11.02
N ILE A 228 9.87 -23.59 11.37
CA ILE A 228 8.72 -24.20 10.70
C ILE A 228 7.45 -23.37 10.91
N HIS A 229 7.20 -22.88 12.12
CA HIS A 229 6.06 -21.99 12.39
C HIS A 229 6.18 -20.70 11.58
N TRP A 230 7.36 -20.09 11.52
CA TRP A 230 7.61 -18.92 10.68
C TRP A 230 7.31 -19.21 9.20
N MET A 231 7.80 -20.32 8.64
CA MET A 231 7.50 -20.71 7.25
C MET A 231 5.99 -20.92 7.02
N ALA A 232 5.30 -21.54 7.98
CA ALA A 232 3.85 -21.72 7.93
C ALA A 232 3.10 -20.38 7.99
N PHE A 233 3.58 -19.44 8.81
CA PHE A 233 3.08 -18.08 8.82
C PHE A 233 3.30 -17.44 7.44
N MET A 234 4.52 -17.39 6.90
CA MET A 234 4.82 -16.71 5.64
C MET A 234 4.03 -17.26 4.43
N ASN A 235 3.80 -18.57 4.37
CA ASN A 235 2.95 -19.19 3.33
C ASN A 235 1.44 -18.94 3.51
N GLY A 236 1.04 -18.32 4.62
CA GLY A 236 -0.37 -18.13 4.96
C GLY A 236 -1.10 -19.42 5.31
N VAL A 237 -0.38 -20.40 5.88
CA VAL A 237 -0.94 -21.63 6.47
C VAL A 237 -1.29 -21.39 7.94
N SER A 238 -0.39 -20.74 8.69
CA SER A 238 -0.66 -20.21 10.03
C SER A 238 -0.93 -18.70 9.97
N HIS A 239 -1.69 -18.18 10.93
CA HIS A 239 -1.99 -16.76 11.06
C HIS A 239 -1.59 -16.19 12.42
N ASP A 240 -1.00 -17.02 13.27
CA ASP A 240 -0.37 -16.58 14.50
C ASP A 240 1.00 -16.02 14.16
N TYR A 241 1.24 -14.76 14.52
CA TYR A 241 2.57 -14.16 14.37
C TYR A 241 3.61 -15.06 15.06
N PRO A 242 4.74 -15.36 14.39
CA PRO A 242 5.84 -16.05 15.03
C PRO A 242 6.26 -15.24 16.25
N ARG A 243 6.39 -15.89 17.42
CA ARG A 243 6.91 -15.19 18.60
C ARG A 243 8.37 -14.88 18.34
N GLY A 244 8.76 -13.61 18.43
CA GLY A 244 10.17 -13.24 18.40
C GLY A 244 10.93 -13.94 19.54
N GLU A 245 12.06 -14.56 19.21
CA GLU A 245 13.01 -15.20 20.15
C GLU A 245 14.22 -14.32 20.47
#